data_AF-F8P1Q0-F1
#
_entry.id   AF-F8P1Q0-F1
#
_cell.length_a   1.000
_cell.length_b   1.000
_cell.length_c   1.000
_cell.angle_alpha   90.00
_cell.angle_beta   90.00
_cell.angle_gamma   90.00
#
_symmetry.space_group_name_H-M   'P 1'
#
loop_
_entity.id
_entity.type
_entity.pdbx_description
1 polymer ?
#
loop_
_entity_poly.entity_id
_entity_poly.type
_entity_poly.pdbx_seq_one_letter_code
_entity_poly.pdbx_strand_id
1 'polypeptide(L)'
;MTKAEIDSNVLYSQVQRRLVESGEWDRMLRLLNAKLNESGWTDDLRHRAKEHARSVDAPTFQSLLEEISPQVQTTMPLAVKRELIATIRQYVEKQFEK
;
A
#
# COMPACT_ATOMS: atom_id res chain seq x y z
N MET A 1 -26.07 -12.34 -0.65
CA MET A 1 -25.60 -11.01 -0.21
C MET A 1 -26.81 -10.19 0.20
N THR A 2 -26.75 -9.52 1.34
CA THR A 2 -27.83 -8.66 1.85
C THR A 2 -27.84 -7.32 1.12
N LYS A 3 -28.98 -6.61 1.13
CA LYS A 3 -29.09 -5.27 0.55
C LYS A 3 -28.05 -4.30 1.13
N ALA A 4 -27.79 -4.39 2.44
CA ALA A 4 -26.79 -3.57 3.13
C ALA A 4 -25.34 -3.82 2.63
N GLU A 5 -24.99 -5.07 2.31
CA GLU A 5 -23.68 -5.40 1.73
C GLU A 5 -23.53 -4.81 0.33
N ILE A 6 -24.60 -4.82 -0.47
CA ILE A 6 -24.61 -4.24 -1.81
C ILE A 6 -24.42 -2.72 -1.72
N ASP A 7 -25.18 -2.04 -0.86
CA ASP A 7 -25.11 -0.59 -0.68
C ASP A 7 -23.71 -0.16 -0.19
N SER A 8 -23.10 -0.93 0.70
CA SER A 8 -21.71 -0.71 1.16
C SER A 8 -20.68 -0.84 0.03
N ASN A 9 -20.79 -1.88 -0.80
CA ASN A 9 -19.88 -2.10 -1.93
C ASN A 9 -20.01 -0.99 -2.98
N VAL A 10 -21.24 -0.52 -3.24
CA VAL A 10 -21.49 0.61 -4.15
C VAL A 10 -20.80 1.86 -3.61
N LEU A 11 -20.97 2.17 -2.32
CA LEU A 11 -20.34 3.33 -1.70
C LEU A 11 -18.81 3.26 -1.77
N TYR A 12 -18.24 2.10 -1.44
CA TYR A 12 -16.80 1.86 -1.54
C TYR A 12 -16.29 2.14 -2.97
N SER A 13 -16.96 1.59 -3.99
CA SER A 13 -16.55 1.77 -5.39
C SER A 13 -16.59 3.25 -5.83
N GLN A 14 -17.59 4.01 -5.38
CA GLN A 14 -17.72 5.43 -5.69
C GLN A 14 -16.61 6.26 -5.04
N VAL A 15 -16.30 6.00 -3.77
CA VAL A 15 -15.21 6.67 -3.05
C VAL A 15 -13.86 6.33 -3.68
N GLN A 16 -13.63 5.06 -4.01
CA GLN A 16 -12.40 4.63 -4.68
C GLN A 16 -12.26 5.29 -6.06
N ARG A 17 -13.34 5.37 -6.84
CA ARG A 17 -13.32 6.05 -8.13
C ARG A 17 -12.93 7.52 -7.99
N ARG A 18 -13.54 8.26 -7.06
CA ARG A 18 -13.18 9.67 -6.79
C ARG A 18 -11.73 9.82 -6.32
N LEU A 19 -11.22 8.86 -5.53
CA LEU A 19 -9.84 8.87 -5.04
C LEU A 19 -8.83 8.82 -6.20
N VAL A 20 -9.14 8.03 -7.22
CA VAL A 20 -8.32 7.93 -8.44
C VAL A 20 -8.51 9.15 -9.33
N GLU A 21 -9.77 9.53 -9.64
CA GLU A 21 -10.07 10.62 -10.57
C GLU A 21 -9.61 12.00 -10.06
N SER A 22 -9.54 12.21 -8.75
CA SER A 22 -9.01 13.43 -8.14
C SER A 22 -7.48 13.51 -8.11
N GLY A 23 -6.77 12.41 -8.41
CA GLY A 23 -5.31 12.30 -8.28
C GLY A 23 -4.82 12.16 -6.84
N GLU A 24 -5.73 12.05 -5.86
CA GLU A 24 -5.38 11.84 -4.45
C GLU A 24 -4.74 10.47 -4.23
N TRP A 25 -5.13 9.45 -5.01
CA TRP A 25 -4.44 8.15 -5.04
C TRP A 25 -2.94 8.32 -5.32
N ASP A 26 -2.60 8.98 -6.43
CA ASP A 26 -1.21 9.18 -6.84
C ASP A 26 -0.44 10.04 -5.85
N ARG A 27 -1.10 11.02 -5.24
CA ARG A 27 -0.52 11.85 -4.17
C ARG A 27 -0.19 11.01 -2.93
N MET A 28 -1.12 10.20 -2.45
CA MET A 28 -0.90 9.31 -1.31
C MET A 28 0.20 8.28 -1.60
N LEU A 29 0.21 7.73 -2.81
CA LEU A 29 1.24 6.79 -3.25
C LEU A 29 2.63 7.44 -3.28
N ARG A 30 2.76 8.66 -3.79
CA ARG A 30 4.02 9.43 -3.74
C ARG A 30 4.49 9.68 -2.31
N LEU A 31 3.59 10.10 -1.43
CA LEU A 31 3.90 10.33 -0.01
C LEU A 31 4.36 9.05 0.69
N LEU A 32 3.68 7.93 0.43
CA LEU A 32 4.07 6.62 0.96
C LEU A 32 5.47 6.22 0.48
N ASN A 33 5.73 6.32 -0.83
CA ASN A 33 7.03 5.98 -1.41
C ASN A 33 8.16 6.83 -0.84
N ALA A 34 7.95 8.15 -0.69
CA ALA A 34 8.94 9.03 -0.08
C ALA A 34 9.29 8.60 1.35
N LYS A 35 8.28 8.30 2.17
CA LYS A 35 8.48 7.87 3.56
C LYS A 35 9.14 6.51 3.70
N LEU A 36 8.75 5.56 2.86
CA LEU A 36 9.39 4.23 2.84
C LEU A 36 10.86 4.35 2.45
N ASN A 37 11.18 5.21 1.48
CA ASN A 37 12.56 5.51 1.09
C ASN A 37 13.35 6.20 2.21
N GLU A 38 12.80 7.27 2.81
CA GLU A 38 13.43 8.01 3.92
C GLU A 38 13.67 7.15 5.16
N SER A 39 12.80 6.16 5.40
CA SER A 39 12.96 5.19 6.51
C SER A 39 14.04 4.13 6.27
N GLY A 40 14.62 4.06 5.07
CA GLY A 40 15.54 3.00 4.65
C GLY A 40 14.86 1.66 4.32
N TRP A 41 13.54 1.55 4.52
CA TRP A 41 12.80 0.30 4.33
C TRP A 41 12.88 -0.23 2.89
N THR A 42 12.84 0.67 1.89
CA THR A 42 12.97 0.28 0.48
C THR A 42 14.33 -0.34 0.17
N ASP A 43 15.40 0.19 0.76
CA ASP A 43 16.75 -0.32 0.57
C ASP A 43 16.93 -1.67 1.29
N ASP A 44 16.43 -1.80 2.50
CA ASP A 44 16.42 -3.07 3.25
C ASP A 44 15.68 -4.17 2.48
N LEU A 45 14.53 -3.86 1.90
CA LEU A 45 13.75 -4.81 1.10
C LEU A 45 14.53 -5.24 -0.15
N ARG A 46 15.17 -4.28 -0.84
CA ARG A 46 15.99 -4.54 -2.01
C ARG A 46 17.22 -5.38 -1.67
N HIS A 47 17.83 -5.13 -0.51
CA HIS A 47 18.96 -5.90 -0.02
C HIS A 47 18.57 -7.36 0.23
N ARG A 48 17.47 -7.60 0.96
CA ARG A 48 16.94 -8.97 1.18
C ARG A 48 16.62 -9.69 -0.12
N ALA A 49 15.99 -9.00 -1.07
CA ALA A 49 15.71 -9.56 -2.38
C ALA A 49 16.99 -10.01 -3.10
N LYS A 50 18.03 -9.18 -3.04
CA LYS A 50 19.32 -9.44 -3.66
C LYS A 50 20.05 -10.60 -3.01
N GLU A 51 20.04 -10.69 -1.68
CA GLU A 51 20.65 -11.82 -0.98
C GLU A 51 19.90 -13.13 -1.26
N HIS A 52 18.57 -13.11 -1.26
CA HIS A 52 17.78 -14.29 -1.61
C HIS A 52 18.06 -14.74 -3.05
N ALA A 53 18.08 -13.81 -4.01
CA ALA A 53 18.38 -14.13 -5.41
C ALA A 53 19.76 -14.79 -5.60
N ARG A 54 20.75 -14.45 -4.77
CA ARG A 54 22.07 -15.09 -4.81
C ARG A 54 22.09 -16.50 -4.21
N SER A 55 21.15 -16.80 -3.32
CA SER A 55 21.06 -18.11 -2.66
C SER A 55 20.28 -19.15 -3.49
N VAL A 56 19.58 -18.72 -4.54
CA VAL A 56 18.75 -19.58 -5.40
C VAL A 56 19.44 -19.78 -6.74
N ASP A 57 19.49 -21.02 -7.22
CA ASP A 57 19.93 -21.33 -8.59
C ASP A 57 18.82 -20.93 -9.58
N ALA A 58 19.15 -20.08 -10.56
CA ALA A 58 18.21 -19.46 -11.51
C ALA A 58 17.01 -18.73 -10.85
N PRO A 59 17.21 -17.59 -10.16
CA PRO A 59 16.13 -16.86 -9.51
C PRO A 59 15.13 -16.30 -10.53
N THR A 60 13.84 -16.43 -10.24
CA THR A 60 12.76 -15.82 -11.04
C THR A 60 12.16 -14.63 -10.30
N PHE A 61 11.58 -13.68 -11.03
CA PHE A 61 10.85 -12.58 -10.40
C PHE A 61 9.71 -13.08 -9.52
N GLN A 62 8.97 -14.09 -9.98
CA GLN A 62 7.83 -14.64 -9.25
C GLN A 62 8.25 -15.26 -7.91
N SER A 63 9.30 -16.09 -7.91
CA SER A 63 9.80 -16.71 -6.68
C SER A 63 10.32 -15.67 -5.67
N LEU A 64 10.99 -14.62 -6.15
CA LEU A 64 11.43 -13.51 -5.31
C LEU A 64 10.25 -12.74 -4.71
N LEU A 65 9.22 -12.48 -5.51
CA LEU A 65 8.02 -11.77 -5.05
C LEU A 65 7.28 -12.58 -3.99
N GLU A 66 7.12 -13.88 -4.20
CA GLU A 66 6.46 -14.79 -3.25
C GLU A 66 7.20 -14.88 -1.92
N GLU A 67 8.52 -14.90 -1.93
CA GLU A 67 9.35 -14.93 -0.71
C GLU A 67 9.25 -13.63 0.10
N ILE A 68 9.24 -12.49 -0.60
CA ILE A 68 9.37 -11.17 0.03
C ILE A 68 8.01 -10.60 0.46
N SER A 69 6.94 -10.88 -0.30
CA SER A 69 5.60 -10.31 -0.07
C SER A 69 5.06 -10.50 1.36
N PRO A 70 5.20 -11.67 2.01
CA PRO A 70 4.73 -11.87 3.38
C PRO A 70 5.41 -10.94 4.39
N GLN A 71 6.67 -10.57 4.15
CA GLN A 71 7.48 -9.76 5.07
C GLN A 71 7.20 -8.27 4.93
N VAL A 72 6.66 -7.83 3.80
CA VAL A 72 6.42 -6.40 3.51
C VAL A 72 5.50 -5.76 4.55
N GLN A 73 4.42 -6.43 4.94
CA GLN A 73 3.46 -5.86 5.88
C GLN A 73 3.97 -5.82 7.33
N THR A 74 4.84 -6.75 7.72
CA THR A 74 5.38 -6.84 9.08
C THR A 74 6.61 -5.95 9.28
N THR A 75 7.39 -5.75 8.22
CA THR A 75 8.61 -4.92 8.25
C THR A 75 8.34 -3.44 8.01
N MET A 76 7.18 -3.08 7.43
CA MET A 76 6.82 -1.68 7.21
C MET A 76 6.81 -0.92 8.55
N PRO A 77 7.50 0.23 8.65
CA PRO A 77 7.52 1.01 9.87
C PRO A 77 6.11 1.42 10.31
N LEU A 78 5.79 1.19 11.59
CA LEU A 78 4.46 1.47 12.14
C LEU A 78 4.08 2.96 12.00
N ALA A 79 5.05 3.86 12.10
CA ALA A 79 4.83 5.29 11.91
C ALA A 79 4.31 5.59 10.49
N VAL A 80 4.95 5.03 9.46
CA VAL A 80 4.55 5.20 8.05
C VAL A 80 3.15 4.61 7.81
N LYS A 81 2.89 3.41 8.34
CA LYS A 81 1.56 2.77 8.24
C LYS A 81 0.47 3.62 8.90
N ARG A 82 0.72 4.15 10.11
CA ARG A 82 -0.23 4.99 10.84
C ARG A 82 -0.55 6.28 10.08
N GLU A 83 0.48 6.93 9.53
CA GLU A 83 0.32 8.18 8.80
C GLU A 83 -0.45 7.99 7.48
N LEU A 84 -0.18 6.91 6.75
CA LEU A 84 -0.95 6.56 5.55
C LEU A 84 -2.43 6.30 5.89
N ILE A 85 -2.70 5.52 6.95
CA ILE A 85 -4.08 5.25 7.40
C ILE A 85 -4.78 6.55 7.81
N ALA A 86 -4.09 7.45 8.52
CA ALA A 86 -4.66 8.74 8.90
C ALA A 86 -5.00 9.59 7.67
N THR A 87 -4.14 9.59 6.66
CA THR A 87 -4.35 10.31 5.40
C THR A 87 -5.55 9.75 4.61
N ILE A 88 -5.66 8.43 4.52
CA ILE A 88 -6.81 7.76 3.90
C ILE A 88 -8.10 8.09 4.66
N ARG A 89 -8.09 8.02 6.00
CA ARG A 89 -9.25 8.38 6.83
C ARG A 89 -9.70 9.82 6.58
N GLN A 90 -8.76 10.77 6.59
CA GLN A 90 -9.06 12.17 6.34
C GLN A 90 -9.67 12.38 4.94
N TYR A 91 -9.18 11.66 3.92
CA TYR A 91 -9.77 11.73 2.58
C TYR A 91 -11.20 11.19 2.56
N VAL A 92 -11.42 10.04 3.20
CA VAL A 92 -12.74 9.39 3.26
C VAL A 92 -13.74 10.28 4.00
N GLU A 93 -13.36 10.85 5.16
CA GLU A 93 -14.21 11.77 5.93
C GLU A 93 -14.68 12.97 5.08
N LYS A 94 -13.75 13.58 4.32
CA LYS A 94 -14.07 14.66 3.37
C LYS A 94 -15.04 14.28 2.25
N GLN A 95 -15.24 12.99 1.97
CA GLN A 95 -16.24 12.57 0.97
C GLN A 95 -17.69 12.68 1.49
N PHE A 96 -17.86 12.84 2.81
CA PHE A 96 -19.15 12.88 3.49
C PHE A 96 -19.42 14.22 4.20
N GLU A 97 -18.41 15.08 4.30
CA GLU A 97 -18.59 16.48 4.72
C GLU A 97 -19.34 17.26 3.61
N LYS A 98 -20.40 17.98 4.00
CA LYS A 98 -21.26 18.75 3.09
C LYS A 98 -20.61 20.02 2.61
#